data_AF-A0A085BAA1-F1
#
_entry.id   AF-A0A085BAA1-F1
#
_cell.length_a   1.000
_cell.length_b   1.000
_cell.length_c   1.000
_cell.angle_alpha   90.00
_cell.angle_beta   90.00
_cell.angle_gamma   90.00
#
_symmetry.space_group_name_H-M   'P 1'
#
loop_
_entity.id
_entity.type
_entity.pdbx_description
1 polymer ?
#
loop_
_entity_poly.entity_id
_entity_poly.type
_entity_poly.pdbx_seq_one_letter_code
_entity_poly.pdbx_strand_id
1 'polypeptide(L)'
;MKIKKNTLYIGLGVLALIIAVILFFVFKKKNDPETIAGTAKKDSTTLVKDSAKLTTDSAKTPVNYDEYGEEGAPFSEYRVIANSLALPSGKLNFGDKVYVDDSRSNDSRKVVFLDNPYTNKNATTYEFDGSSFISDYQFDEYKKNFSLAPFSGLASGVKKILLEDNYSNGNKYTITQNADRAKSSVAFGDYDGDGLKDVAVILDNNDKQISRILIICTNSATKLPYTAFSENYTDKMRINSFRKGASVIMNSDGLVSSPQDGIIGNAEDLKIAIIYDSSLQKFKTYYQE
;
A
#
# COMPACT_ATOMS: atom_id res chain seq x y z
N MET A 1 16.90 64.24 -48.40
CA MET A 1 15.56 63.84 -47.93
C MET A 1 15.53 63.92 -46.40
N LYS A 2 14.95 64.99 -45.82
CA LYS A 2 14.95 65.22 -44.37
C LYS A 2 13.77 64.48 -43.73
N ILE A 3 14.04 63.37 -43.05
CA ILE A 3 13.03 62.63 -42.30
C ILE A 3 12.67 63.46 -41.05
N LYS A 4 11.39 63.79 -40.88
CA LYS A 4 10.88 64.54 -39.72
C LYS A 4 11.15 63.72 -38.45
N LYS A 5 11.69 64.37 -37.40
CA LYS A 5 12.06 63.72 -36.12
C LYS A 5 10.93 62.87 -35.53
N ASN A 6 9.67 63.28 -35.69
CA ASN A 6 8.51 62.52 -35.19
C ASN A 6 8.30 61.19 -35.92
N THR A 7 8.70 61.05 -37.18
CA THR A 7 8.61 59.78 -37.92
C THR A 7 9.70 58.80 -37.50
N LEU A 8 10.85 59.30 -37.02
CA LEU A 8 11.95 58.49 -36.48
C LEU A 8 11.59 57.87 -35.12
N TYR A 9 10.92 58.64 -34.23
CA TYR A 9 10.48 58.13 -32.93
C TYR A 9 9.32 57.13 -33.03
N ILE A 10 8.42 57.30 -34.00
CA ILE A 10 7.36 56.31 -34.28
C ILE A 10 7.97 55.03 -34.85
N GLY A 11 8.96 55.12 -35.76
CA GLY A 11 9.67 53.96 -36.28
C GLY A 11 10.45 53.18 -35.22
N LEU A 12 11.13 53.87 -34.30
CA LEU A 12 11.86 53.26 -33.19
C LEU A 12 10.92 52.64 -32.15
N GLY A 13 9.78 53.29 -31.86
CA GLY A 13 8.76 52.77 -30.95
C GLY A 13 8.10 51.49 -31.46
N VAL A 14 7.75 51.45 -32.76
CA VAL A 14 7.18 50.26 -33.40
C VAL A 14 8.20 49.11 -33.45
N LEU A 15 9.48 49.40 -33.74
CA LEU A 15 10.53 48.38 -33.77
C LEU A 15 10.81 47.80 -32.37
N ALA A 16 10.81 48.63 -31.33
CA ALA A 16 10.96 48.15 -29.95
C ALA A 16 9.79 47.28 -29.50
N LEU A 17 8.56 47.59 -29.94
CA LEU A 17 7.36 46.82 -29.61
C LEU A 17 7.34 45.47 -30.34
N ILE A 18 7.80 45.43 -31.60
CA ILE A 18 7.95 44.17 -32.35
C ILE A 18 9.04 43.29 -31.72
N ILE A 19 10.18 43.87 -31.31
CA ILE A 19 11.24 43.12 -30.62
C ILE A 19 10.77 42.60 -29.26
N ALA A 20 10.00 43.39 -28.50
CA ALA A 20 9.43 42.95 -27.22
C ALA A 20 8.41 41.82 -27.41
N VAL A 21 7.58 41.86 -28.45
CA VAL A 21 6.64 40.78 -28.78
C VAL A 21 7.39 39.52 -29.22
N ILE A 22 8.40 39.63 -30.07
CA ILE A 22 9.23 38.48 -30.49
C ILE A 22 9.96 37.87 -29.29
N LEU A 23 10.56 38.69 -28.41
CA LEU A 23 11.21 38.21 -27.19
C LEU A 23 10.21 37.58 -26.22
N PHE A 24 9.01 38.14 -26.08
CA PHE A 24 7.94 37.54 -25.26
C PHE A 24 7.51 36.18 -25.81
N PHE A 25 7.35 36.01 -27.12
CA PHE A 25 7.03 34.72 -27.73
C PHE A 25 8.19 33.72 -27.65
N VAL A 26 9.44 34.16 -27.77
CA VAL A 26 10.63 33.29 -27.63
C VAL A 26 10.83 32.85 -26.17
N PHE A 27 10.63 33.74 -25.19
CA PHE A 27 10.71 33.39 -23.77
C PHE A 27 9.54 32.50 -23.32
N LYS A 28 8.34 32.69 -23.89
CA LYS A 28 7.20 31.81 -23.63
C LYS A 28 7.40 30.43 -24.27
N LYS A 29 7.92 30.36 -25.50
CA LYS A 29 8.21 29.10 -26.20
C LYS A 29 9.34 28.28 -25.55
N LYS A 30 10.22 28.90 -24.76
CA LYS A 30 11.26 28.20 -23.99
C LYS A 30 10.76 27.64 -22.65
N ASN A 31 9.58 28.08 -22.19
CA ASN A 31 8.98 27.75 -20.89
C ASN A 31 7.65 26.98 -21.00
N ASP A 32 7.22 26.60 -22.20
CA ASP A 32 6.08 25.70 -22.39
C ASP A 32 6.60 24.26 -22.52
N PRO A 33 6.50 23.41 -21.47
CA PRO A 33 6.51 21.97 -21.67
C PRO A 33 5.29 21.57 -22.51
N GLU A 34 5.49 20.67 -23.46
CA GLU A 34 4.43 20.12 -24.31
C GLU A 34 3.21 19.72 -23.48
N THR A 35 2.10 20.43 -23.71
CA THR A 35 0.78 20.06 -23.21
C THR A 35 0.21 19.00 -24.15
N ILE A 36 0.15 17.75 -23.69
CA ILE A 36 -0.91 16.83 -24.14
C ILE A 36 -1.98 16.86 -23.05
N ALA A 37 -3.14 17.40 -23.42
CA ALA A 37 -4.35 17.41 -22.63
C ALA A 37 -4.89 15.98 -22.44
N GLY A 38 -5.25 15.66 -21.20
CA GLY A 38 -5.82 14.40 -20.78
C GLY A 38 -5.89 14.36 -19.27
N THR A 39 -6.72 15.23 -18.68
CA THR A 39 -7.03 15.27 -17.25
C THR A 39 -7.67 13.95 -16.82
N ALA A 40 -6.84 13.06 -16.26
CA ALA A 40 -7.22 12.16 -15.20
C ALA A 40 -6.29 12.47 -14.02
N LYS A 41 -6.86 12.76 -12.84
CA LYS A 41 -6.13 12.72 -11.56
C LYS A 41 -5.41 11.37 -11.49
N LYS A 42 -4.11 11.35 -11.78
CA LYS A 42 -3.24 10.25 -11.37
C LYS A 42 -2.98 10.42 -9.89
N ASP A 43 -3.96 9.99 -9.11
CA ASP A 43 -3.64 9.40 -7.82
C ASP A 43 -2.68 8.27 -8.15
N SER A 44 -1.42 8.41 -7.74
CA SER A 44 -0.39 7.42 -8.05
C SER A 44 -0.64 6.21 -7.15
N THR A 45 -1.68 5.45 -7.49
CA THR A 45 -1.79 4.02 -7.20
C THR A 45 -0.73 3.30 -8.03
N THR A 46 0.55 3.61 -7.78
CA THR A 46 1.61 2.66 -8.09
C THR A 46 1.33 1.46 -7.21
N LEU A 47 0.64 0.49 -7.82
CA LEU A 47 0.53 -0.90 -7.38
C LEU A 47 1.87 -1.28 -6.77
N VAL A 48 1.87 -1.53 -5.47
CA VAL A 48 3.04 -2.11 -4.82
C VAL A 48 3.26 -3.44 -5.52
N LYS A 49 4.34 -3.52 -6.29
CA LYS A 49 4.70 -4.70 -7.05
C LYS A 49 5.25 -5.69 -6.04
N ASP A 50 4.34 -6.39 -5.36
CA ASP A 50 4.62 -7.45 -4.41
C ASP A 50 5.18 -8.65 -5.20
N SER A 51 6.46 -8.52 -5.56
CA SER A 51 7.24 -9.50 -6.30
C SER A 51 8.21 -10.11 -5.31
N ALA A 52 7.76 -11.12 -4.56
CA ALA A 52 8.67 -11.89 -3.73
C ALA A 52 9.62 -12.68 -4.65
N LYS A 53 10.93 -12.53 -4.42
CA LYS A 53 11.98 -13.33 -5.08
C LYS A 53 12.23 -14.59 -4.27
N LEU A 54 12.63 -15.66 -4.96
CA LEU A 54 13.13 -16.90 -4.34
C LEU A 54 14.16 -16.58 -3.25
N THR A 55 14.04 -17.22 -2.09
CA THR A 55 15.13 -17.25 -1.11
C THR A 55 16.29 -18.04 -1.72
N THR A 56 17.52 -17.58 -1.52
CA THR A 56 18.69 -17.87 -2.39
C THR A 56 19.20 -19.34 -2.47
N ASP A 57 18.42 -20.34 -2.05
CA ASP A 57 18.82 -21.77 -2.10
C ASP A 57 17.68 -22.75 -2.50
N SER A 58 16.61 -22.29 -3.17
CA SER A 58 15.37 -23.07 -3.39
C SER A 58 15.43 -24.26 -4.37
N ALA A 59 16.56 -24.93 -4.56
CA ALA A 59 16.58 -26.23 -5.21
C ALA A 59 17.54 -27.16 -4.49
N LYS A 60 17.01 -28.09 -3.70
CA LYS A 60 17.55 -29.43 -3.45
C LYS A 60 16.66 -30.17 -2.46
N THR A 61 15.95 -31.19 -2.93
CA THR A 61 16.12 -32.62 -2.58
C THR A 61 14.82 -33.35 -2.96
N PRO A 62 14.85 -34.38 -3.82
CA PRO A 62 13.69 -35.26 -4.00
C PRO A 62 13.39 -35.96 -2.67
N VAL A 63 12.15 -35.87 -2.18
CA VAL A 63 11.77 -36.44 -0.88
C VAL A 63 11.04 -37.76 -1.11
N ASN A 64 11.49 -38.83 -0.45
CA ASN A 64 10.83 -40.12 -0.44
C ASN A 64 9.89 -40.19 0.77
N TYR A 65 8.58 -40.26 0.55
CA TYR A 65 7.55 -40.15 1.60
C TYR A 65 7.04 -41.50 2.15
N ASP A 66 7.80 -42.58 2.01
CA ASP A 66 7.39 -43.91 2.44
C ASP A 66 7.52 -44.15 3.98
N GLU A 67 7.71 -43.11 4.82
CA GLU A 67 8.02 -43.23 6.26
C GLU A 67 7.07 -42.52 7.24
N TYR A 68 5.82 -42.22 6.85
CA TYR A 68 4.81 -41.74 7.80
C TYR A 68 3.60 -42.67 7.83
N GLY A 69 3.37 -43.28 9.00
CA GLY A 69 2.17 -44.06 9.32
C GLY A 69 0.91 -43.19 9.39
N GLU A 70 -0.24 -43.80 9.72
CA GLU A 70 -1.61 -43.27 9.64
C GLU A 70 -1.95 -41.98 10.45
N GLU A 71 -1.16 -40.91 10.35
CA GLU A 71 -1.49 -39.61 10.91
C GLU A 71 -1.31 -38.50 9.87
N GLY A 72 -2.43 -38.09 9.26
CA GLY A 72 -2.55 -36.84 8.51
C GLY A 72 -1.80 -36.80 7.18
N ALA A 73 -2.38 -36.10 6.22
CA ALA A 73 -1.65 -35.64 5.06
C ALA A 73 -0.48 -34.74 5.50
N PRO A 74 0.80 -35.02 5.17
CA PRO A 74 1.90 -34.10 5.52
C PRO A 74 1.90 -32.83 4.64
N PHE A 75 0.86 -32.66 3.82
CA PHE A 75 0.69 -31.54 2.91
C PHE A 75 -0.72 -30.97 2.99
N SER A 76 -0.79 -29.65 2.89
CA SER A 76 -2.05 -28.90 2.87
C SER A 76 -2.20 -28.10 1.58
N GLU A 77 -3.43 -27.90 1.12
CA GLU A 77 -3.72 -27.11 -0.08
C GLU A 77 -3.76 -25.63 0.23
N TYR A 78 -3.01 -24.85 -0.55
CA TYR A 78 -2.92 -23.40 -0.44
C TYR A 78 -3.16 -22.73 -1.79
N ARG A 79 -3.46 -21.44 -1.73
CA ARG A 79 -3.62 -20.53 -2.86
C ARG A 79 -2.59 -19.43 -2.79
N VAL A 80 -2.02 -19.09 -3.93
CA VAL A 80 -1.14 -17.93 -4.08
C VAL A 80 -1.98 -16.65 -3.98
N ILE A 81 -1.61 -15.76 -3.07
CA ILE A 81 -2.28 -14.47 -2.87
C ILE A 81 -1.41 -13.26 -3.19
N ALA A 82 -0.12 -13.47 -3.44
CA ALA A 82 0.76 -12.51 -4.08
C ALA A 82 0.35 -12.29 -5.55
N ASN A 83 0.70 -11.12 -6.11
CA ASN A 83 0.40 -10.83 -7.52
C ASN A 83 1.11 -11.79 -8.48
N SER A 84 2.38 -12.08 -8.20
CA SER A 84 3.16 -13.08 -8.92
C SER A 84 4.38 -13.50 -8.09
N LEU A 85 4.73 -14.79 -8.15
CA LEU A 85 5.96 -15.34 -7.58
C LEU A 85 6.83 -15.89 -8.70
N ALA A 86 8.09 -15.47 -8.76
CA ALA A 86 9.01 -15.93 -9.79
C ALA A 86 9.48 -17.37 -9.49
N LEU A 87 9.54 -18.20 -10.53
CA LEU A 87 10.11 -19.55 -10.50
C LEU A 87 11.27 -19.64 -11.51
N PRO A 88 12.21 -20.58 -11.35
CA PRO A 88 13.29 -20.78 -12.34
C PRO A 88 12.78 -21.04 -13.76
N SER A 89 11.66 -21.75 -13.91
CA SER A 89 11.06 -22.12 -15.20
C SER A 89 9.75 -21.38 -15.52
N GLY A 90 9.42 -20.31 -14.79
CA GLY A 90 8.17 -19.59 -15.01
C GLY A 90 7.77 -18.70 -13.84
N LYS A 91 6.49 -18.72 -13.50
CA LYS A 91 5.93 -17.98 -12.36
C LYS A 91 4.65 -18.64 -11.85
N LEU A 92 4.36 -18.42 -10.58
CA LEU A 92 3.01 -18.55 -10.03
C LEU A 92 2.29 -17.20 -10.14
N ASN A 93 0.99 -17.27 -10.37
CA ASN A 93 0.08 -16.13 -10.42
C ASN A 93 -0.90 -16.20 -9.24
N PHE A 94 -1.51 -15.05 -8.94
CA PHE A 94 -2.61 -14.98 -8.00
C PHE A 94 -3.69 -16.05 -8.27
N GLY A 95 -4.03 -16.81 -7.24
CA GLY A 95 -5.07 -17.86 -7.26
C GLY A 95 -4.59 -19.24 -7.70
N ASP A 96 -3.33 -19.39 -8.13
CA ASP A 96 -2.76 -20.70 -8.41
C ASP A 96 -2.80 -21.57 -7.14
N LYS A 97 -3.20 -22.83 -7.31
CA LYS A 97 -3.22 -23.82 -6.23
C LYS A 97 -1.84 -24.46 -6.11
N VAL A 98 -1.37 -24.63 -4.88
CA VAL A 98 -0.11 -25.30 -4.53
C VAL A 98 -0.31 -26.21 -3.32
N TYR A 99 0.65 -27.10 -3.07
CA TYR A 99 0.66 -27.99 -1.92
C TYR A 99 1.80 -27.60 -0.99
N VAL A 100 1.50 -27.22 0.24
CA VAL A 100 2.49 -26.82 1.25
C VAL A 100 2.91 -28.05 2.04
N ASP A 101 4.22 -28.22 2.23
CA ASP A 101 4.77 -29.20 3.18
C ASP A 101 4.71 -28.64 4.60
N ASP A 102 3.75 -29.11 5.40
CA ASP A 102 3.48 -28.55 6.72
C ASP A 102 4.63 -28.86 7.71
N SER A 103 5.35 -29.96 7.52
CA SER A 103 6.50 -30.36 8.37
C SER A 103 7.71 -29.45 8.19
N ARG A 104 7.87 -28.88 6.99
CA ARG A 104 8.98 -28.00 6.63
C ARG A 104 8.57 -26.55 6.47
N SER A 105 7.34 -26.18 6.85
CA SER A 105 6.81 -24.83 6.71
C SER A 105 6.48 -24.20 8.06
N ASN A 106 6.44 -22.88 8.09
CA ASN A 106 5.92 -22.09 9.21
C ASN A 106 5.21 -20.85 8.66
N ASP A 107 4.89 -19.86 9.50
CA ASP A 107 4.13 -18.69 9.08
C ASP A 107 4.91 -17.72 8.19
N SER A 108 6.23 -17.61 8.39
CA SER A 108 7.09 -16.73 7.60
C SER A 108 7.65 -17.39 6.33
N ARG A 109 7.69 -18.72 6.28
CA ARG A 109 8.32 -19.49 5.20
C ARG A 109 7.47 -20.70 4.83
N LYS A 110 7.11 -20.82 3.56
CA LYS A 110 6.38 -21.98 3.01
C LYS A 110 7.25 -22.75 2.03
N VAL A 111 7.33 -24.06 2.22
CA VAL A 111 7.91 -25.02 1.27
C VAL A 111 6.75 -25.59 0.47
N VAL A 112 6.75 -25.38 -0.84
CA VAL A 112 5.61 -25.68 -1.72
C VAL A 112 5.99 -26.59 -2.87
N PHE A 113 5.13 -27.55 -3.14
CA PHE A 113 5.07 -28.32 -4.38
C PHE A 113 4.11 -27.65 -5.36
N LEU A 114 4.49 -27.64 -6.64
CA LEU A 114 3.64 -27.12 -7.72
C LEU A 114 2.61 -28.15 -8.19
N ASP A 115 2.95 -29.43 -8.08
CA ASP A 115 2.08 -30.56 -8.40
C ASP A 115 1.65 -31.27 -7.12
N ASN A 116 0.57 -32.05 -7.21
CA ASN A 116 0.09 -32.85 -6.09
C ASN A 116 1.10 -33.96 -5.73
N PRO A 117 1.72 -33.93 -4.53
CA PRO A 117 2.72 -34.92 -4.13
C PRO A 117 2.15 -36.33 -3.95
N TYR A 118 0.82 -36.49 -3.79
CA TYR A 118 0.18 -37.81 -3.76
C TYR A 118 0.23 -38.53 -5.09
N THR A 119 0.20 -37.79 -6.20
CA THR A 119 0.20 -38.36 -7.55
C THR A 119 1.58 -38.26 -8.21
N ASN A 120 2.39 -37.28 -7.82
CA ASN A 120 3.75 -37.09 -8.32
C ASN A 120 4.79 -37.16 -7.19
N LYS A 121 5.34 -38.36 -6.96
CA LYS A 121 6.39 -38.60 -5.95
C LYS A 121 7.72 -37.89 -6.24
N ASN A 122 7.94 -37.37 -7.45
CA ASN A 122 9.16 -36.66 -7.84
C ASN A 122 8.95 -35.13 -7.89
N ALA A 123 7.88 -34.61 -7.28
CA ALA A 123 7.57 -33.19 -7.29
C ALA A 123 8.70 -32.37 -6.66
N THR A 124 9.13 -31.30 -7.35
CA THR A 124 10.15 -30.38 -6.86
C THR A 124 9.51 -29.37 -5.90
N THR A 125 10.20 -29.07 -4.80
CA THR A 125 9.79 -28.02 -3.87
C THR A 125 10.47 -26.69 -4.13
N TYR A 126 9.74 -25.62 -3.86
CA TYR A 126 10.22 -24.25 -3.87
C TYR A 126 9.94 -23.61 -2.50
N GLU A 127 10.73 -22.61 -2.15
CA GLU A 127 10.56 -21.89 -0.89
C GLU A 127 10.18 -20.43 -1.16
N PHE A 128 9.18 -19.96 -0.43
CA PHE A 128 8.65 -18.61 -0.56
C PHE A 128 8.26 -18.04 0.80
N ASP A 129 8.08 -16.71 0.83
CA ASP A 129 7.52 -16.00 1.96
C ASP A 129 6.09 -16.49 2.25
N GLY A 130 5.82 -16.88 3.50
CA GLY A 130 4.53 -17.43 3.88
C GLY A 130 3.37 -16.46 3.81
N SER A 131 3.62 -15.14 3.78
CA SER A 131 2.61 -14.13 3.51
C SER A 131 2.08 -14.17 2.07
N SER A 132 2.74 -14.89 1.17
CA SER A 132 2.31 -15.05 -0.23
C SER A 132 1.21 -16.08 -0.43
N PHE A 133 0.82 -16.82 0.62
CA PHE A 133 -0.15 -17.91 0.53
C PHE A 133 -1.25 -17.82 1.59
N ILE A 134 -2.41 -18.36 1.25
CA ILE A 134 -3.51 -18.61 2.18
C ILE A 134 -4.04 -20.03 1.96
N SER A 135 -4.57 -20.68 3.00
CA SER A 135 -5.18 -22.00 2.86
C SER A 135 -6.32 -21.97 1.83
N ASP A 136 -6.47 -23.03 1.02
CA ASP A 136 -7.45 -23.06 -0.09
C ASP A 136 -8.87 -22.72 0.38
N TYR A 137 -9.28 -23.24 1.53
CA TYR A 137 -10.61 -23.01 2.10
C TYR A 137 -10.89 -21.55 2.50
N GLN A 138 -9.85 -20.72 2.73
CA GLN A 138 -9.99 -19.31 3.08
C GLN A 138 -9.96 -18.39 1.85
N PHE A 139 -9.62 -18.93 0.67
CA PHE A 139 -9.33 -18.11 -0.50
C PHE A 139 -10.54 -17.34 -1.02
N ASP A 140 -11.75 -17.90 -0.93
CA ASP A 140 -12.96 -17.21 -1.34
C ASP A 140 -13.29 -16.01 -0.44
N GLU A 141 -13.13 -16.18 0.88
CA GLU A 141 -13.28 -15.08 1.84
C GLU A 141 -12.20 -14.00 1.61
N TYR A 142 -10.96 -14.41 1.36
CA TYR A 142 -9.88 -13.49 1.00
C TYR A 142 -10.25 -12.66 -0.25
N LYS A 143 -10.66 -13.32 -1.35
CA LYS A 143 -11.04 -12.61 -2.59
C LYS A 143 -12.16 -11.62 -2.34
N LYS A 144 -13.18 -12.02 -1.57
CA LYS A 144 -14.29 -11.14 -1.21
C LYS A 144 -13.78 -9.89 -0.49
N ASN A 145 -13.01 -10.08 0.58
CA ASN A 145 -12.52 -9.00 1.44
C ASN A 145 -11.62 -8.00 0.69
N PHE A 146 -10.83 -8.46 -0.28
CA PHE A 146 -9.83 -7.63 -0.97
C PHE A 146 -10.12 -7.35 -2.45
N SER A 147 -11.37 -7.53 -2.91
CA SER A 147 -11.74 -7.29 -4.30
C SER A 147 -11.80 -5.80 -4.69
N LEU A 148 -12.15 -4.93 -3.75
CA LEU A 148 -12.34 -3.50 -3.99
C LEU A 148 -11.01 -2.74 -3.95
N ALA A 149 -10.82 -1.80 -4.87
CA ALA A 149 -9.80 -0.77 -4.68
C ALA A 149 -10.21 0.16 -3.52
N PRO A 150 -9.27 0.62 -2.68
CA PRO A 150 -7.82 0.42 -2.76
C PRO A 150 -7.30 -0.90 -2.13
N PHE A 151 -8.13 -1.68 -1.43
CA PHE A 151 -7.71 -2.90 -0.73
C PHE A 151 -7.07 -3.96 -1.63
N SER A 152 -7.53 -4.09 -2.87
CA SER A 152 -6.97 -5.02 -3.86
C SER A 152 -5.49 -4.76 -4.14
N GLY A 153 -5.04 -3.50 -4.04
CA GLY A 153 -3.65 -3.09 -4.26
C GLY A 153 -2.72 -3.25 -3.05
N LEU A 154 -3.23 -3.71 -1.90
CA LEU A 154 -2.40 -3.95 -0.71
C LEU A 154 -1.48 -5.16 -0.90
N ALA A 155 -0.29 -5.10 -0.31
CA ALA A 155 0.64 -6.23 -0.25
C ALA A 155 0.00 -7.40 0.52
N SER A 156 0.36 -8.64 0.17
CA SER A 156 -0.28 -9.83 0.74
C SER A 156 -0.08 -9.94 2.26
N GLY A 157 1.10 -9.54 2.76
CA GLY A 157 1.38 -9.45 4.20
C GLY A 157 0.46 -8.47 4.93
N VAL A 158 0.18 -7.30 4.34
CA VAL A 158 -0.78 -6.34 4.92
C VAL A 158 -2.17 -6.96 4.95
N LYS A 159 -2.59 -7.61 3.86
CA LYS A 159 -3.91 -8.27 3.79
C LYS A 159 -4.07 -9.36 4.85
N LYS A 160 -3.01 -10.14 5.14
CA LYS A 160 -3.03 -11.11 6.25
C LYS A 160 -3.27 -10.45 7.60
N ILE A 161 -2.51 -9.39 7.92
CA ILE A 161 -2.71 -8.63 9.15
C ILE A 161 -4.16 -8.15 9.28
N LEU A 162 -4.77 -7.67 8.20
CA LEU A 162 -6.17 -7.20 8.23
C LEU A 162 -7.19 -8.33 8.44
N LEU A 163 -6.88 -9.56 8.05
CA LEU A 163 -7.71 -10.73 8.34
C LEU A 163 -7.56 -11.19 9.79
N GLU A 164 -6.37 -11.02 10.38
CA GLU A 164 -6.03 -11.47 11.73
C GLU A 164 -6.42 -10.43 12.81
N ASP A 165 -6.12 -9.14 12.61
CA ASP A 165 -6.41 -8.02 13.53
C ASP A 165 -7.83 -7.45 13.30
N ASN A 166 -8.79 -8.35 13.16
CA ASN A 166 -10.18 -8.02 12.85
C ASN A 166 -11.10 -8.08 14.09
N TYR A 167 -10.56 -8.34 15.27
CA TYR A 167 -11.31 -8.43 16.52
C TYR A 167 -10.68 -7.57 17.61
N SER A 168 -11.45 -6.66 18.21
CA SER A 168 -10.98 -5.83 19.31
C SER A 168 -12.13 -5.33 20.18
N ASN A 169 -11.88 -5.25 21.49
CA ASN A 169 -12.83 -4.70 22.46
C ASN A 169 -14.24 -5.33 22.38
N GLY A 170 -14.29 -6.65 22.20
CA GLY A 170 -15.56 -7.38 22.06
C GLY A 170 -16.25 -7.25 20.69
N ASN A 171 -15.63 -6.58 19.72
CA ASN A 171 -16.23 -6.30 18.41
C ASN A 171 -15.41 -6.94 17.29
N LYS A 172 -16.13 -7.48 16.30
CA LYS A 172 -15.54 -7.81 15.00
C LYS A 172 -15.59 -6.59 14.10
N TYR A 173 -14.48 -6.27 13.45
CA TYR A 173 -14.33 -5.25 12.43
C TYR A 173 -13.99 -5.92 11.12
N THR A 174 -14.42 -5.34 10.00
CA THR A 174 -14.24 -5.94 8.68
C THR A 174 -13.89 -4.88 7.66
N ILE A 175 -13.25 -5.30 6.58
CA ILE A 175 -13.02 -4.44 5.42
C ILE A 175 -14.36 -4.13 4.78
N THR A 176 -14.60 -2.85 4.51
CA THR A 176 -15.84 -2.42 3.87
C THR A 176 -16.01 -3.06 2.49
N GLN A 177 -17.24 -3.50 2.22
CA GLN A 177 -17.66 -3.98 0.90
C GLN A 177 -18.39 -2.87 0.11
N ASN A 178 -18.45 -1.66 0.66
CA ASN A 178 -19.01 -0.49 -0.01
C ASN A 178 -17.90 0.26 -0.76
N ALA A 179 -18.02 0.36 -2.08
CA ALA A 179 -16.99 0.94 -2.94
C ALA A 179 -16.74 2.44 -2.68
N ASP A 180 -17.76 3.21 -2.29
CA ASP A 180 -17.59 4.62 -1.97
C ASP A 180 -16.90 4.80 -0.62
N ARG A 181 -17.26 3.96 0.36
CA ARG A 181 -16.59 3.92 1.66
C ARG A 181 -15.10 3.59 1.50
N ALA A 182 -14.79 2.58 0.68
CA ALA A 182 -13.43 2.08 0.44
C ALA A 182 -12.44 3.19 0.04
N LYS A 183 -12.89 4.19 -0.74
CA LYS A 183 -12.08 5.34 -1.19
C LYS A 183 -11.49 6.17 -0.04
N SER A 184 -12.06 6.07 1.16
CA SER A 184 -11.68 6.84 2.36
C SER A 184 -11.16 5.96 3.51
N SER A 185 -10.84 4.70 3.21
CA SER A 185 -10.50 3.69 4.21
C SER A 185 -9.06 3.20 4.14
N VAL A 186 -8.26 3.70 3.20
CA VAL A 186 -6.84 3.36 3.08
C VAL A 186 -6.05 4.62 2.75
N ALA A 187 -4.92 4.80 3.42
CA ALA A 187 -3.97 5.88 3.17
C ALA A 187 -2.55 5.31 3.16
N PHE A 188 -1.63 5.94 2.41
CA PHE A 188 -0.24 5.50 2.29
C PHE A 188 0.72 6.64 2.63
N GLY A 189 1.85 6.36 3.28
CA GLY A 189 2.85 7.36 3.68
C GLY A 189 4.11 6.68 4.22
N ASP A 190 5.12 7.46 4.57
CA ASP A 190 6.28 7.01 5.36
C ASP A 190 6.04 7.46 6.81
N TYR A 191 5.25 6.68 7.55
CA TYR A 191 4.59 7.17 8.76
C TYR A 191 5.49 7.10 10.00
N ASP A 192 6.47 6.19 10.02
CA ASP A 192 7.50 6.14 11.07
C ASP A 192 8.81 6.82 10.68
N GLY A 193 8.98 7.20 9.40
CA GLY A 193 10.09 7.99 8.89
C GLY A 193 11.33 7.16 8.57
N ASP A 194 11.17 5.85 8.35
CA ASP A 194 12.25 4.94 7.99
C ASP A 194 12.56 4.91 6.47
N GLY A 195 11.78 5.65 5.68
CA GLY A 195 11.92 5.76 4.23
C GLY A 195 11.22 4.64 3.45
N LEU A 196 10.53 3.72 4.14
CA LEU A 196 9.66 2.71 3.54
C LEU A 196 8.23 3.20 3.44
N LYS A 197 7.45 2.52 2.61
CA LYS A 197 6.05 2.86 2.39
C LYS A 197 5.18 2.06 3.35
N ASP A 198 4.48 2.77 4.20
CA ASP A 198 3.51 2.26 5.16
C ASP A 198 2.08 2.45 4.66
N VAL A 199 1.15 1.83 5.39
CA VAL A 199 -0.28 1.91 5.08
C VAL A 199 -1.11 2.09 6.34
N ALA A 200 -2.08 2.98 6.28
CA ALA A 200 -3.13 3.10 7.27
C ALA A 200 -4.44 2.56 6.69
N VAL A 201 -5.18 1.81 7.49
CA VAL A 201 -6.39 1.11 7.06
C VAL A 201 -7.49 1.27 8.09
N ILE A 202 -8.71 1.47 7.62
CA ILE A 202 -9.92 1.43 8.45
C ILE A 202 -10.59 0.07 8.31
N LEU A 203 -10.86 -0.55 9.46
CA LEU A 203 -11.78 -1.67 9.59
C LEU A 203 -13.07 -1.17 10.25
N ASP A 204 -14.20 -1.65 9.76
CA ASP A 204 -15.53 -1.15 10.11
C ASP A 204 -16.33 -2.23 10.84
N ASN A 205 -17.03 -1.85 11.91
CA ASN A 205 -18.16 -2.61 12.42
C ASN A 205 -19.44 -1.90 11.96
N ASN A 206 -20.16 -2.51 11.02
CA ASN A 206 -21.35 -1.91 10.43
C ASN A 206 -22.57 -1.97 11.35
N ASP A 207 -22.68 -2.98 12.20
CA ASP A 207 -23.83 -3.11 13.09
C ASP A 207 -23.85 -2.00 14.14
N LYS A 208 -22.67 -1.62 14.64
CA LYS A 208 -22.50 -0.59 15.66
C LYS A 208 -22.14 0.78 15.10
N GLN A 209 -21.94 0.91 13.80
CA GLN A 209 -21.50 2.14 13.13
C GLN A 209 -20.18 2.71 13.70
N ILE A 210 -19.26 1.83 14.10
CA ILE A 210 -17.95 2.20 14.64
C ILE A 210 -16.82 1.75 13.72
N SER A 211 -15.64 2.32 13.90
CA SER A 211 -14.44 2.01 13.12
C SER A 211 -13.23 1.72 14.00
N ARG A 212 -12.24 1.05 13.41
CA ARG A 212 -10.92 0.81 13.97
C ARG A 212 -9.89 1.27 12.94
N ILE A 213 -8.94 2.10 13.32
CA ILE A 213 -7.83 2.52 12.45
C ILE A 213 -6.60 1.70 12.83
N LEU A 214 -5.96 1.11 11.83
CA LEU A 214 -4.66 0.47 11.95
C LEU A 214 -3.63 1.28 11.16
N ILE A 215 -2.42 1.41 11.68
CA ILE A 215 -1.24 1.82 10.90
C ILE A 215 -0.31 0.62 10.88
N ILE A 216 0.01 0.17 9.67
CA ILE A 216 0.83 -1.00 9.39
C ILE A 216 2.11 -0.48 8.74
N CYS A 217 3.22 -0.59 9.48
CA CYS A 217 4.54 -0.19 9.02
C CYS A 217 5.32 -1.39 8.48
N THR A 218 6.36 -1.14 7.69
CA THR A 218 7.23 -2.20 7.17
C THR A 218 8.50 -2.31 8.00
N ASN A 219 8.79 -3.48 8.56
CA ASN A 219 10.05 -3.67 9.27
C ASN A 219 11.24 -3.54 8.31
N SER A 220 12.14 -2.60 8.57
CA SER A 220 13.25 -2.31 7.68
C SER A 220 14.26 -3.45 7.50
N ALA A 221 14.39 -4.36 8.47
CA ALA A 221 15.29 -5.50 8.40
C ALA A 221 14.65 -6.69 7.69
N THR A 222 13.45 -7.10 8.11
CA THR A 222 12.78 -8.32 7.59
C THR A 222 11.95 -8.06 6.34
N LYS A 223 11.62 -6.79 6.05
CA LYS A 223 10.67 -6.37 5.01
C LYS A 223 9.24 -6.86 5.22
N LEU A 224 8.93 -7.39 6.40
CA LEU A 224 7.59 -7.84 6.75
C LEU A 224 6.78 -6.70 7.38
N PRO A 225 5.48 -6.59 7.06
CA PRO A 225 4.60 -5.60 7.69
C PRO A 225 4.28 -5.98 9.14
N TYR A 226 3.97 -4.99 9.98
CA TYR A 226 3.46 -5.18 11.33
C TYR A 226 2.53 -4.05 11.74
N THR A 227 1.55 -4.33 12.62
CA THR A 227 0.68 -3.29 13.19
C THR A 227 1.48 -2.43 14.17
N ALA A 228 1.73 -1.17 13.78
CA ALA A 228 2.47 -0.20 14.59
C ALA A 228 1.53 0.69 15.44
N PHE A 229 0.27 0.81 15.03
CA PHE A 229 -0.78 1.50 15.78
C PHE A 229 -2.13 0.85 15.52
N SER A 230 -2.98 0.77 16.55
CA SER A 230 -4.37 0.40 16.40
C SER A 230 -5.23 1.11 17.43
N GLU A 231 -6.33 1.73 17.01
CA GLU A 231 -7.28 2.39 17.92
C GLU A 231 -8.71 2.21 17.42
N ASN A 232 -9.65 2.08 18.37
CA ASN A 232 -11.08 1.95 18.10
C ASN A 232 -11.75 3.33 18.29
N TYR A 233 -12.64 3.69 17.38
CA TYR A 233 -13.37 4.95 17.37
C TYR A 233 -14.87 4.68 17.42
N THR A 234 -15.61 5.50 18.15
CA THR A 234 -17.05 5.34 18.36
C THR A 234 -17.91 5.84 17.19
N ASP A 235 -17.28 6.14 16.04
CA ASP A 235 -17.94 6.62 14.82
C ASP A 235 -17.19 6.11 13.57
N LYS A 236 -17.81 6.27 12.40
CA LYS A 236 -17.27 5.95 11.08
C LYS A 236 -16.19 6.94 10.64
N MET A 237 -14.95 6.62 10.98
CA MET A 237 -13.77 7.41 10.60
C MET A 237 -13.53 7.40 9.09
N ARG A 238 -12.97 8.45 8.52
CA ARG A 238 -12.38 8.53 7.17
C ARG A 238 -10.92 8.95 7.30
N ILE A 239 -10.02 8.38 6.51
CA ILE A 239 -8.58 8.67 6.60
C ILE A 239 -8.00 9.12 5.27
N ASN A 240 -7.12 10.12 5.33
CA ASN A 240 -6.22 10.53 4.26
C ASN A 240 -4.79 10.71 4.82
N SER A 241 -3.77 10.65 3.97
CA SER A 241 -2.40 11.01 4.36
C SER A 241 -2.15 12.50 4.23
N PHE A 242 -1.24 13.02 5.05
CA PHE A 242 -0.49 14.24 4.79
C PHE A 242 1.01 13.96 4.85
N ARG A 243 1.80 14.86 4.26
CA ARG A 243 3.26 14.73 4.20
C ARG A 243 3.94 15.45 5.35
N LYS A 244 5.15 15.03 5.68
CA LYS A 244 6.11 15.80 6.49
C LYS A 244 6.14 17.26 6.04
N GLY A 245 6.08 18.17 7.01
CA GLY A 245 6.00 19.62 6.80
C GLY A 245 4.58 20.18 6.69
N ALA A 246 3.55 19.35 6.56
CA ALA A 246 2.15 19.81 6.55
C ALA A 246 1.78 20.54 7.84
N SER A 247 0.98 21.60 7.75
CA SER A 247 0.51 22.36 8.89
C SER A 247 -0.55 21.57 9.68
N VAL A 248 -0.27 21.30 10.95
CA VAL A 248 -1.10 20.51 11.87
C VAL A 248 -1.08 21.14 13.27
N ILE A 249 -2.10 20.86 14.08
CA ILE A 249 -2.10 21.24 15.50
C ILE A 249 -1.36 20.14 16.28
N MET A 250 -0.33 20.49 17.05
CA MET A 250 0.42 19.57 17.92
C MET A 250 0.84 20.24 19.24
N ASN A 251 0.12 19.98 20.33
CA ASN A 251 0.48 20.45 21.69
C ASN A 251 0.81 21.97 21.79
N SER A 252 0.31 22.78 20.87
CA SER A 252 0.58 24.21 20.73
C SER A 252 -0.70 24.96 20.36
N ASP A 253 -0.77 26.24 20.71
CA ASP A 253 -1.93 27.11 20.44
C ASP A 253 -2.11 27.47 18.94
N GLY A 254 -1.40 26.78 18.04
CA GLY A 254 -1.43 27.07 16.62
C GLY A 254 -0.85 25.94 15.77
N LEU A 255 -0.85 26.17 14.47
CA LEU A 255 -0.35 25.23 13.47
C LEU A 255 1.18 25.15 13.49
N VAL A 256 1.70 23.93 13.50
CA VAL A 256 3.11 23.61 13.35
C VAL A 256 3.32 22.70 12.14
N SER A 257 4.54 22.67 11.61
CA SER A 257 4.91 21.73 10.56
C SER A 257 5.07 20.32 11.14
N SER A 258 4.35 19.35 10.57
CA SER A 258 4.45 17.95 10.99
C SER A 258 5.89 17.42 10.83
N PRO A 259 6.46 16.74 11.83
CA PRO A 259 7.82 16.21 11.77
C PRO A 259 7.96 14.99 10.84
N GLN A 260 6.86 14.29 10.54
CA GLN A 260 6.79 13.10 9.69
C GLN A 260 5.55 13.15 8.79
N ASP A 261 5.44 12.20 7.84
CA ASP A 261 4.13 11.93 7.25
C ASP A 261 3.15 11.51 8.36
N GLY A 262 1.86 11.68 8.12
CA GLY A 262 0.86 11.27 9.07
C GLY A 262 -0.50 11.09 8.43
N ILE A 263 -1.47 10.76 9.27
CA ILE A 263 -2.84 10.48 8.83
C ILE A 263 -3.75 11.53 9.43
N ILE A 264 -4.61 12.11 8.60
CA ILE A 264 -5.75 12.89 9.06
C ILE A 264 -6.99 11.98 9.09
N GLY A 265 -7.53 11.76 10.29
CA GLY A 265 -8.79 11.07 10.54
C GLY A 265 -9.93 12.09 10.68
N ASN A 266 -11.07 11.81 10.07
CA ASN A 266 -12.28 12.63 10.16
C ASN A 266 -13.50 11.75 10.41
N ALA A 267 -14.33 12.10 11.39
CA ALA A 267 -15.65 11.55 11.67
C ALA A 267 -16.68 12.70 11.61
N GLU A 268 -17.91 12.49 12.08
CA GLU A 268 -18.93 13.56 12.11
C GLU A 268 -18.48 14.76 12.95
N ASP A 269 -18.07 14.50 14.20
CA ASP A 269 -17.67 15.55 15.17
C ASP A 269 -16.21 15.41 15.63
N LEU A 270 -15.39 14.65 14.88
CA LEU A 270 -14.01 14.37 15.26
C LEU A 270 -13.07 14.60 14.08
N LYS A 271 -12.02 15.39 14.31
CA LYS A 271 -10.91 15.53 13.39
C LYS A 271 -9.61 15.36 14.14
N ILE A 272 -8.77 14.43 13.69
CA ILE A 272 -7.52 14.06 14.36
C ILE A 272 -6.38 13.94 13.37
N ALA A 273 -5.17 14.27 13.80
CA ALA A 273 -3.94 13.89 13.15
C ALA A 273 -3.26 12.79 13.97
N ILE A 274 -2.82 11.71 13.32
CA ILE A 274 -2.03 10.64 13.94
C ILE A 274 -0.62 10.72 13.33
N ILE A 275 0.38 10.95 14.19
CA ILE A 275 1.77 11.21 13.80
C ILE A 275 2.71 10.39 14.69
N TYR A 276 3.74 9.79 14.10
CA TYR A 276 4.78 9.09 14.84
C TYR A 276 5.70 10.07 15.58
N ASP A 277 5.84 9.87 16.89
CA ASP A 277 6.80 10.57 17.73
C ASP A 277 8.07 9.73 17.84
N SER A 278 9.10 10.09 17.06
CA SER A 278 10.37 9.36 17.02
C SER A 278 11.11 9.33 18.36
N SER A 279 10.85 10.29 19.26
CA SER A 279 11.48 10.32 20.58
C SER A 279 10.85 9.33 21.55
N LEU A 280 9.53 9.16 21.47
CA LEU A 280 8.77 8.22 22.29
C LEU A 280 8.55 6.87 21.61
N GLN A 281 8.98 6.74 20.36
CA GLN A 281 8.82 5.57 19.50
C GLN A 281 7.37 5.07 19.40
N LYS A 282 6.42 5.99 19.32
CA LYS A 282 4.99 5.65 19.23
C LYS A 282 4.20 6.68 18.44
N PHE A 283 3.07 6.24 17.89
CA PHE A 283 2.08 7.16 17.31
C PHE A 283 1.34 7.94 18.39
N LYS A 284 1.06 9.21 18.10
CA LYS A 284 0.27 10.11 18.94
C LYS A 284 -0.87 10.70 18.14
N THR A 285 -2.00 10.83 18.81
CA THR A 285 -3.22 11.43 18.26
C THR A 285 -3.34 12.87 18.73
N TYR A 286 -3.62 13.78 17.81
CA TYR A 286 -3.78 15.21 18.06
C TYR A 286 -5.10 15.69 17.47
N TYR A 287 -5.96 16.29 18.30
CA TYR A 287 -7.20 16.92 17.82
C TYR A 287 -6.91 18.09 16.89
N GLN A 288 -7.74 18.24 15.87
CA GLN A 288 -7.63 19.30 14.88
C GLN A 288 -8.93 20.10 14.86
N GLU A 289 -8.80 21.40 14.63
CA GLU A 289 -9.91 22.33 14.38
C GLU A 289 -10.20 22.47 12.88
#